data_AF-A0A954WY97-F1
#
_entry.id   AF-A0A954WY97-F1
#
_cell.length_a   1.000
_cell.length_b   1.000
_cell.length_c   1.000
_cell.angle_alpha   90.00
_cell.angle_beta   90.00
_cell.angle_gamma   90.00
#
_symmetry.space_group_name_H-M   'P 1'
#
loop_
_entity.id
_entity.type
_entity.pdbx_description
1 polymer ?
#
loop_
_entity_poly.entity_id
_entity_poly.type
_entity_poly.pdbx_seq_one_letter_code
_entity_poly.pdbx_strand_id
1 'polypeptide(L)'
;MKSTQKRDNISAIIAVTIAALNKSMFPEDKQSAIEKDLIGCFVPKDSSAVAVAVVAEIMDLVVERRKKLFPDLRKVIVDFETTVVSDGIKLNVTSAPIADHCDGGTARH
;
A
#
# COMPACT_ATOMS: atom_id res chain seq x y z
N MET A 1 21.25 5.95 19.49
CA MET A 1 20.24 4.91 19.18
C MET A 1 18.86 5.46 18.78
N LYS A 2 18.40 6.63 19.25
CA LYS A 2 17.05 7.17 18.91
C LYS A 2 16.81 7.54 17.44
N SER A 3 17.87 7.84 16.66
CA SER A 3 17.76 8.30 15.26
C SER A 3 17.54 7.18 14.23
N THR A 4 17.84 5.92 14.57
CA THR A 4 17.60 4.77 13.69
C THR A 4 16.14 4.32 13.79
N GLN A 5 15.62 4.15 15.01
CA GLN A 5 14.20 3.81 15.26
C GLN A 5 13.21 4.75 14.57
N LYS A 6 13.49 6.06 14.54
CA LYS A 6 12.62 7.04 13.88
C LYS A 6 12.58 6.86 12.35
N ARG A 7 13.71 6.46 11.74
CA ARG A 7 13.79 6.16 10.29
C ARG A 7 13.09 4.85 9.95
N ASP A 8 13.23 3.85 10.82
CA ASP A 8 12.59 2.55 10.65
C ASP A 8 11.05 2.69 10.74
N ASN A 9 10.56 3.52 11.67
CA ASN A 9 9.13 3.81 11.80
C ASN A 9 8.56 4.54 10.57
N ILE A 10 9.28 5.52 10.02
CA ILE A 10 8.86 6.24 8.80
C ILE A 10 8.75 5.28 7.62
N SER A 11 9.76 4.43 7.44
CA SER A 11 9.80 3.46 6.35
C SER A 11 8.66 2.44 6.46
N ALA A 12 8.34 1.98 7.68
CA ALA A 12 7.21 1.11 7.93
C ALA A 12 5.85 1.77 7.61
N ILE A 13 5.66 3.04 7.98
CA ILE A 13 4.43 3.79 7.67
C ILE A 13 4.26 3.96 6.15
N ILE A 14 5.34 4.26 5.44
CA ILE A 14 5.31 4.38 3.98
C ILE A 14 4.99 3.02 3.35
N ALA A 15 5.63 1.95 3.82
CA ALA A 15 5.41 0.60 3.32
C ALA A 15 3.94 0.15 3.49
N VAL A 16 3.35 0.33 4.69
CA VAL A 16 1.95 -0.05 4.92
C VAL A 16 0.98 0.80 4.09
N THR A 17 1.29 2.09 3.91
CA THR A 17 0.48 3.00 3.09
C THR A 17 0.49 2.57 1.63
N ILE A 18 1.68 2.27 1.08
CA ILE A 18 1.83 1.78 -0.30
C ILE A 18 1.11 0.44 -0.48
N ALA A 19 1.27 -0.48 0.48
CA ALA A 19 0.61 -1.78 0.43
C ALA A 19 -0.92 -1.65 0.43
N ALA A 20 -1.48 -0.78 1.29
CA ALA A 20 -2.91 -0.49 1.33
C ALA A 20 -3.42 0.14 0.03
N LEU A 21 -2.65 1.08 -0.53
CA LEU A 21 -2.98 1.74 -1.79
C LEU A 21 -3.01 0.73 -2.94
N ASN A 22 -1.98 -0.12 -3.06
CA ASN A 22 -1.91 -1.17 -4.07
C ASN A 22 -3.02 -2.22 -3.89
N LYS A 23 -3.26 -2.70 -2.66
CA LYS A 23 -4.37 -3.63 -2.33
C LYS A 23 -5.69 -3.11 -2.90
N SER A 24 -5.96 -1.83 -2.70
CA SER A 24 -7.22 -1.22 -3.10
C SER A 24 -7.47 -1.26 -4.63
N MET A 25 -6.43 -1.46 -5.43
CA MET A 25 -6.52 -1.56 -6.89
C MET A 25 -6.82 -2.98 -7.39
N PHE A 26 -6.84 -3.98 -6.51
CA PHE A 26 -7.26 -5.34 -6.85
C PHE A 26 -8.80 -5.47 -6.85
N PRO A 27 -9.36 -6.48 -7.54
CA PRO A 27 -10.78 -6.84 -7.42
C PRO A 27 -11.22 -7.00 -5.95
N GLU A 28 -12.41 -6.50 -5.61
CA GLU A 28 -12.89 -6.43 -4.21
C GLU A 28 -12.93 -7.82 -3.52
N ASP A 29 -13.23 -8.88 -4.28
CA ASP A 29 -13.23 -10.27 -3.82
C ASP A 29 -11.85 -10.78 -3.38
N LYS A 30 -10.77 -10.14 -3.86
CA LYS A 30 -9.38 -10.48 -3.51
C LYS A 30 -8.81 -9.61 -2.40
N GLN A 31 -9.40 -8.44 -2.13
CA GLN A 31 -8.82 -7.47 -1.20
C GLN A 31 -8.73 -8.02 0.23
N SER A 32 -9.72 -8.77 0.70
CA SER A 32 -9.71 -9.32 2.07
C SER A 32 -8.58 -10.33 2.29
N ALA A 33 -8.32 -11.21 1.32
CA ALA A 33 -7.21 -12.16 1.39
C ALA A 33 -5.86 -11.43 1.41
N ILE A 34 -5.68 -10.44 0.52
CA ILE A 34 -4.47 -9.62 0.46
C ILE A 34 -4.26 -8.85 1.77
N GLU A 35 -5.31 -8.29 2.35
CA GLU A 35 -5.22 -7.57 3.64
C GLU A 35 -4.68 -8.46 4.75
N LYS A 36 -5.21 -9.68 4.87
CA LYS A 36 -4.76 -10.64 5.87
C LYS A 36 -3.28 -10.96 5.71
N ASP A 37 -2.82 -11.15 4.48
CA ASP A 37 -1.41 -11.42 4.18
C ASP A 37 -0.53 -10.20 4.54
N LEU A 38 -0.97 -8.99 4.18
CA LEU A 38 -0.26 -7.75 4.50
C LEU A 38 -0.16 -7.50 6.02
N ILE A 39 -1.24 -7.73 6.78
CA ILE A 39 -1.20 -7.65 8.24
C ILE A 39 -0.15 -8.62 8.79
N GLY A 40 -0.07 -9.85 8.25
CA GLY A 40 0.97 -10.81 8.63
C GLY A 40 2.40 -10.37 8.31
N CYS A 41 2.60 -9.50 7.32
CA CYS A 41 3.90 -8.92 7.00
C CYS A 41 4.28 -7.76 7.92
N PHE A 42 3.32 -6.94 8.35
CA PHE A 42 3.58 -5.72 9.13
C PHE A 42 3.47 -5.90 10.64
N VAL A 43 2.71 -6.90 11.10
CA VAL A 43 2.42 -7.12 12.52
C VAL A 43 3.11 -8.42 12.97
N PRO A 44 4.07 -8.35 13.91
CA PRO A 44 4.66 -9.55 14.51
C PRO A 44 3.60 -10.48 15.10
N LYS A 45 3.81 -11.79 15.01
CA LYS A 45 2.82 -12.83 15.40
C LYS A 45 2.44 -12.79 16.89
N ASP A 46 3.31 -12.25 17.72
CA ASP A 46 3.16 -12.07 19.17
C ASP A 46 2.57 -10.70 19.55
N SER A 47 2.17 -9.88 18.57
CA SER A 47 1.56 -8.58 18.81
C SER A 47 0.13 -8.68 19.35
N SER A 48 -0.32 -7.61 20.01
CA SER A 48 -1.67 -7.53 20.53
C SER A 48 -2.72 -7.41 19.41
N ALA A 49 -3.95 -7.83 19.71
CA ALA A 49 -5.10 -7.62 18.82
C ALA A 49 -5.33 -6.12 18.50
N VAL A 50 -4.93 -5.22 19.40
CA VAL A 50 -4.97 -3.77 19.17
C VAL A 50 -4.03 -3.35 18.06
N ALA A 51 -2.82 -3.91 17.99
CA ALA A 51 -1.87 -3.60 16.93
C ALA A 51 -2.39 -4.04 15.55
N VAL A 52 -3.02 -5.22 15.48
CA VAL A 52 -3.71 -5.70 14.27
C VAL A 52 -4.82 -4.74 13.85
N ALA A 53 -5.66 -4.32 14.80
CA ALA A 53 -6.77 -3.40 14.53
C ALA A 53 -6.28 -2.04 14.00
N VAL A 54 -5.21 -1.49 14.58
CA VAL A 54 -4.63 -0.21 14.12
C VAL A 54 -4.11 -0.32 12.69
N VAL A 55 -3.44 -1.41 12.33
CA VAL A 55 -2.96 -1.60 10.95
C VAL A 55 -4.13 -1.72 9.97
N ALA A 56 -5.16 -2.48 10.32
CA ALA A 56 -6.38 -2.57 9.49
C ALA A 56 -7.04 -1.19 9.30
N GLU A 57 -7.21 -0.42 10.37
CA GLU A 57 -7.77 0.94 10.32
C GLU A 57 -6.95 1.88 9.41
N ILE A 58 -5.62 1.81 9.48
CA ILE A 58 -4.74 2.58 8.59
C ILE A 58 -4.98 2.17 7.13
N MET A 59 -5.10 0.88 6.84
CA MET A 59 -5.33 0.40 5.47
C MET A 59 -6.67 0.89 4.92
N ASP A 60 -7.73 0.83 5.72
CA ASP A 60 -9.06 1.32 5.34
C ASP A 60 -9.04 2.82 5.07
N LEU A 61 -8.40 3.61 5.94
CA LEU A 61 -8.23 5.05 5.74
C LEU A 61 -7.52 5.37 4.42
N VAL A 62 -6.50 4.60 4.05
CA VAL A 62 -5.79 4.79 2.77
C VAL A 62 -6.68 4.44 1.58
N VAL A 63 -7.46 3.37 1.66
CA VAL A 63 -8.42 2.98 0.62
C VAL A 63 -9.47 4.06 0.42
N GLU A 64 -10.08 4.56 1.50
CA GLU A 64 -11.06 5.64 1.46
C GLU A 64 -10.48 6.91 0.84
N ARG A 65 -9.29 7.32 1.28
CA ARG A 65 -8.60 8.50 0.73
C ARG A 65 -8.28 8.34 -0.74
N ARG A 66 -7.82 7.16 -1.17
CA ARG A 66 -7.55 6.89 -2.59
C ARG A 66 -8.82 7.02 -3.41
N LYS A 67 -9.92 6.39 -2.98
CA LYS A 67 -11.22 6.48 -3.66
C LYS A 67 -11.73 7.92 -3.75
N LYS A 68 -11.53 8.72 -2.69
CA LYS A 68 -11.99 10.12 -2.62
C LYS A 68 -11.14 11.10 -3.43
N LEU A 69 -9.81 10.99 -3.36
CA LEU A 69 -8.89 11.98 -3.91
C LEU A 69 -8.35 11.60 -5.29
N PHE A 70 -8.24 10.30 -5.56
CA PHE A 70 -7.61 9.75 -6.78
C PHE A 70 -8.43 8.57 -7.33
N PRO A 71 -9.72 8.77 -7.67
CA PRO A 71 -10.60 7.69 -8.13
C PRO A 71 -10.07 7.00 -9.39
N ASP A 72 -9.43 7.74 -10.29
CA ASP A 72 -8.95 7.27 -11.59
C ASP A 72 -7.48 6.82 -11.58
N LEU A 73 -6.89 6.58 -10.40
CA LEU A 73 -5.50 6.14 -10.30
C LEU A 73 -5.34 4.72 -10.88
N ARG A 74 -4.67 4.61 -12.03
CA ARG A 74 -4.40 3.36 -12.75
C ARG A 74 -2.94 2.90 -12.68
N LYS A 75 -2.22 3.26 -11.63
CA LYS A 75 -0.82 2.88 -11.44
C LYS A 75 -0.60 2.29 -10.06
N VAL A 76 0.04 1.13 -10.02
CA VAL A 76 0.53 0.52 -8.79
C VAL A 76 1.97 0.97 -8.54
N ILE A 77 2.33 1.09 -7.27
CA ILE A 77 3.72 1.34 -6.88
C ILE A 77 4.44 0.00 -6.82
N VAL A 78 5.50 -0.18 -7.60
CA VAL A 78 6.26 -1.44 -7.67
C VAL A 78 7.51 -1.41 -6.82
N ASP A 79 8.06 -0.22 -6.58
CA ASP A 79 9.25 -0.04 -5.75
C ASP A 79 9.28 1.38 -5.17
N PHE A 80 9.97 1.54 -4.05
CA PHE A 80 10.18 2.83 -3.42
C PHE A 80 11.46 2.89 -2.60
N GLU A 81 12.11 4.06 -2.61
CA GLU A 81 13.25 4.36 -1.76
C GLU A 81 12.94 5.57 -0.88
N THR A 82 13.19 5.46 0.41
CA THR A 82 12.98 6.54 1.37
C THR A 82 14.30 7.07 1.89
N THR A 83 14.54 8.38 1.77
CA THR A 83 15.67 9.06 2.38
C THR A 83 15.17 10.15 3.33
N VAL A 84 15.61 10.11 4.59
CA VAL A 84 15.37 11.22 5.53
C VAL A 84 16.41 12.31 5.27
N VAL A 85 15.93 13.49 4.89
CA VAL A 85 16.74 14.69 4.64
C VAL A 85 16.53 15.70 5.78
N SER A 86 17.34 16.76 5.83
CA SER A 86 17.34 17.73 6.93
C SER A 86 15.99 18.43 7.17
N ASP A 87 15.16 18.56 6.14
CA ASP A 87 13.88 19.29 6.12
C ASP A 87 12.66 18.38 5.86
N GLY A 88 12.84 17.06 5.77
CA GLY A 88 11.73 16.17 5.48
C GLY A 88 12.11 14.77 5.02
N ILE A 89 11.27 14.22 4.16
CA ILE A 89 11.41 12.87 3.62
C ILE A 89 11.40 12.99 2.10
N LYS A 90 12.44 12.47 1.45
CA LYS A 90 12.45 12.26 0.01
C LYS A 90 12.01 10.82 -0.26
N LEU A 91 11.00 10.68 -1.13
CA LEU A 91 10.49 9.39 -1.59
C LEU A 91 10.71 9.27 -3.10
N ASN A 92 11.55 8.33 -3.52
CA ASN A 92 11.63 7.93 -4.92
C ASN A 92 10.64 6.79 -5.14
N VAL A 93 9.80 6.88 -6.17
CA VAL A 93 8.73 5.90 -6.43
C VAL A 93 8.84 5.40 -7.86
N THR A 94 8.90 4.09 -8.01
CA THR A 94 8.73 3.41 -9.29
C THR A 94 7.31 2.89 -9.38
N SER A 95 6.64 3.13 -10.50
CA SER A 95 5.25 2.70 -10.70
C SER A 95 5.05 2.04 -12.05
N ALA A 96 4.05 1.17 -12.13
CA ALA A 96 3.63 0.49 -13.35
C ALA A 96 2.13 0.69 -13.58
N PRO A 97 1.67 0.77 -14.85
CA PRO A 97 0.25 0.78 -15.13
C PRO A 97 -0.39 -0.54 -14.71
N ILE A 98 -1.63 -0.47 -14.22
CA ILE A 98 -2.48 -1.65 -14.13
C ILE A 98 -2.83 -2.01 -15.56
N ALA A 99 -2.58 -3.27 -15.96
CA ALA A 99 -2.96 -3.73 -17.28
C ALA A 99 -4.46 -3.47 -17.47
N ASP A 100 -4.81 -2.68 -18.49
CA ASP A 100 -6.20 -2.63 -18.92
C ASP A 100 -6.59 -4.06 -19.29
N HIS A 101 -7.72 -4.51 -18.76
CA HIS A 101 -8.37 -5.71 -19.28
C HIS A 101 -8.51 -5.48 -20.79
N CYS A 102 -7.69 -6.14 -21.60
CA CYS A 102 -7.98 -6.30 -23.00
C CYS A 102 -9.23 -7.18 -23.02
N ASP A 103 -10.40 -6.56 -23.05
CA ASP A 103 -11.62 -7.23 -23.46
C ASP A 103 -11.30 -7.90 -24.79
N GLY A 104 -11.48 -9.22 -24.83
CA GLY A 104 -11.27 -10.04 -26.00
C GLY A 104 -12.13 -9.51 -27.13
N GLY A 105 -11.56 -8.60 -27.93
CA GLY A 105 -12.07 -8.21 -29.22
C GLY A 105 -12.13 -9.46 -30.06
N THR A 106 -13.34 -10.00 -30.20
CA THR A 106 -13.67 -11.06 -31.12
C THR A 106 -13.29 -10.56 -32.51
N ALA A 107 -12.12 -10.98 -32.98
CA ALA A 107 -11.75 -10.88 -34.38
C ALA A 107 -12.76 -11.69 -35.18
N ARG A 108 -13.67 -10.99 -35.85
CA ARG A 108 -14.52 -11.54 -36.89
C ARG A 108 -13.62 -12.08 -38.00
N HIS A 109 -13.74 -13.37 -38.30
CA HIS A 109 -13.43 -13.94 -39.61
C HIS A 109 -14.68 -14.62 -40.14
#